data_AF-A0A2G9UHZ9-F1
#
_entry.id   AF-A0A2G9UHZ9-F1
#
_cell.length_a   1.000
_cell.length_b   1.000
_cell.length_c   1.000
_cell.angle_alpha   90.00
_cell.angle_beta   90.00
_cell.angle_gamma   90.00
#
_symmetry.space_group_name_H-M   'P 1'
#
loop_
_entity.id
_entity.type
_entity.pdbx_description
1 polymer ?
#
loop_
_entity_poly.entity_id
_entity_poly.type
_entity_poly.pdbx_seq_one_letter_code
_entity_poly.pdbx_strand_id
1 'polypeptide(L)'
;MGCHGGWPYRAWKYFAKEGAVTGGHYGTKDCCRPYEIPPCGWHWFEPYYDCHAAYKGTPVCVRECQRGYDKNYTMDKYYGSHAVKIIGWGKERDTPYWIIANSWHNDWGEKGFFRMIRGINDCGIETLVDAGLVGDGSK
;
A
#
# COMPACT_ATOMS: atom_id res chain seq x y z
N MET A 1 7.62 4.64 8.19
CA MET A 1 6.50 4.29 9.09
C MET A 1 6.95 3.09 9.90
N GLY A 2 6.32 2.83 11.03
CA GLY A 2 6.70 1.70 11.85
C GLY A 2 5.50 0.92 12.33
N CYS A 3 5.78 -0.15 13.04
CA CYS A 3 4.77 -1.02 13.56
C CYS A 3 3.96 -0.36 14.71
N HIS A 4 4.50 0.70 15.34
CA HIS A 4 3.78 1.55 16.31
C HIS A 4 2.92 2.65 15.65
N GLY A 5 2.62 2.50 14.36
CA GLY A 5 1.85 3.46 13.59
C GLY A 5 2.69 4.36 12.69
N GLY A 6 1.98 5.12 11.87
CA GLY A 6 2.57 5.99 10.88
C GLY A 6 1.52 6.81 10.16
N TRP A 7 2.00 7.74 9.33
CA TRP A 7 1.13 8.61 8.54
C TRP A 7 1.03 8.06 7.12
N PRO A 8 -0.16 7.61 6.64
CA PRO A 8 -0.32 7.04 5.31
C PRO A 8 0.20 7.95 4.19
N TYR A 9 0.03 9.28 4.32
CA TYR A 9 0.55 10.24 3.34
C TYR A 9 2.08 10.15 3.15
N ARG A 10 2.84 9.80 4.21
CA ARG A 10 4.29 9.62 4.12
C ARG A 10 4.66 8.32 3.40
N ALA A 11 3.82 7.30 3.51
CA ALA A 11 3.96 6.05 2.75
C ALA A 11 3.88 6.34 1.26
N TRP A 12 2.83 7.04 0.84
CA TRP A 12 2.59 7.41 -0.55
C TRP A 12 3.67 8.34 -1.10
N LYS A 13 4.10 9.33 -0.31
CA LYS A 13 5.22 10.20 -0.68
C LYS A 13 6.52 9.41 -0.87
N TYR A 14 6.77 8.42 -0.01
CA TYR A 14 7.92 7.53 -0.14
C TYR A 14 7.80 6.65 -1.39
N PHE A 15 6.65 6.03 -1.64
CA PHE A 15 6.44 5.20 -2.82
C PHE A 15 6.61 5.98 -4.14
N ALA A 16 6.13 7.22 -4.20
CA ALA A 16 6.33 8.08 -5.37
C ALA A 16 7.79 8.50 -5.57
N LYS A 17 8.51 8.82 -4.48
CA LYS A 17 9.88 9.36 -4.56
C LYS A 17 10.95 8.27 -4.65
N GLU A 18 10.85 7.26 -3.80
CA GLU A 18 11.89 6.25 -3.56
C GLU A 18 11.52 4.87 -4.13
N GLY A 19 10.24 4.66 -4.45
CA GLY A 19 9.70 3.38 -4.91
C GLY A 19 9.64 2.30 -3.84
N ALA A 20 8.94 1.21 -4.15
CA ALA A 20 8.88 -0.01 -3.37
C ALA A 20 9.08 -1.22 -4.29
N VAL A 21 9.68 -2.28 -3.77
CA VAL A 21 9.87 -3.54 -4.49
C VAL A 21 8.68 -4.47 -4.30
N THR A 22 8.60 -5.55 -5.08
CA THR A 22 7.54 -6.55 -4.88
C THR A 22 7.61 -7.15 -3.48
N GLY A 23 6.45 -7.48 -2.93
CA GLY A 23 6.30 -8.13 -1.63
C GLY A 23 5.21 -9.18 -1.64
N GLY A 24 5.15 -9.96 -0.58
CA GLY A 24 4.22 -11.07 -0.42
C GLY A 24 4.13 -11.50 1.05
N HIS A 25 3.36 -12.56 1.32
CA HIS A 25 3.20 -13.10 2.66
C HIS A 25 4.54 -13.57 3.26
N TYR A 26 4.58 -13.72 4.58
CA TYR A 26 5.75 -14.28 5.26
C TYR A 26 6.15 -15.64 4.65
N GLY A 27 7.43 -15.82 4.34
CA GLY A 27 7.97 -17.05 3.75
C GLY A 27 7.86 -17.17 2.21
N THR A 28 7.12 -16.27 1.56
CA THR A 28 6.95 -16.22 0.11
C THR A 28 8.29 -16.03 -0.63
N LYS A 29 8.50 -16.72 -1.76
CA LYS A 29 9.78 -16.75 -2.51
C LYS A 29 9.76 -16.06 -3.87
N ASP A 30 8.58 -15.82 -4.43
CA ASP A 30 8.36 -15.20 -5.75
C ASP A 30 8.30 -13.66 -5.70
N CYS A 31 8.83 -13.04 -4.64
CA CYS A 31 8.91 -11.58 -4.51
C CYS A 31 10.27 -11.12 -3.96
N CYS A 32 10.59 -9.84 -4.12
CA CYS A 32 11.85 -9.27 -3.64
C CYS A 32 11.92 -9.17 -2.12
N ARG A 33 10.88 -8.62 -1.47
CA ARG A 33 10.79 -8.42 -0.02
C ARG A 33 9.48 -8.98 0.54
N PRO A 34 9.42 -10.27 0.91
CA PRO A 34 8.27 -10.81 1.63
C PRO A 34 8.16 -10.15 3.01
N TYR A 35 6.97 -10.22 3.60
CA TYR A 35 6.74 -9.72 4.94
C TYR A 35 7.69 -10.40 5.95
N GLU A 36 8.37 -9.61 6.79
CA GLU A 36 9.39 -10.12 7.72
C GLU A 36 8.83 -10.58 9.06
N ILE A 37 7.65 -10.08 9.43
CA ILE A 37 7.00 -10.43 10.69
C ILE A 37 6.19 -11.71 10.44
N PRO A 38 6.44 -12.80 11.18
CA PRO A 38 5.66 -14.03 11.00
C PRO A 38 4.19 -13.80 11.38
N PRO A 39 3.25 -14.55 10.78
CA PRO A 39 1.88 -14.60 11.29
C PRO A 39 1.93 -15.00 12.76
N CYS A 40 1.04 -14.47 13.60
CA CYS A 40 1.05 -14.76 15.02
C CYS A 40 -0.37 -14.76 15.59
N GLY A 41 -0.56 -15.54 16.67
CA GLY A 41 -1.87 -15.74 17.30
C GLY A 41 -2.35 -17.18 17.23
N TRP A 42 -3.60 -17.38 17.65
CA TRP A 42 -4.25 -18.69 17.67
C TRP A 42 -5.08 -18.89 16.40
N HIS A 43 -4.62 -19.77 15.52
CA HIS A 43 -5.32 -20.17 14.31
C HIS A 43 -5.47 -21.69 14.31
N TRP A 44 -6.64 -22.19 13.88
CA TRP A 44 -7.00 -23.59 14.12
C TRP A 44 -6.18 -24.63 13.35
N PHE A 45 -5.38 -24.19 12.37
CA PHE A 45 -4.52 -25.04 11.53
C PHE A 45 -3.14 -24.45 11.20
N GLU A 46 -2.72 -23.40 11.88
CA GLU A 46 -1.39 -22.83 11.67
C GLU A 46 -0.52 -23.06 12.91
N PRO A 47 0.80 -23.19 12.74
CA PRO A 47 1.72 -23.19 13.87
C PRO A 47 1.45 -21.97 14.75
N TYR A 48 1.30 -22.17 16.06
CA TYR A 48 1.18 -21.06 17.01
C TYR A 48 2.49 -20.27 17.04
N TYR A 49 2.45 -19.02 16.59
CA TYR A 49 3.56 -18.09 16.79
C TYR A 49 3.16 -17.09 17.88
N ASP A 50 4.02 -16.96 18.89
CA ASP A 50 3.87 -15.96 19.94
C ASP A 50 4.02 -14.55 19.35
N CYS A 51 2.96 -13.74 19.44
CA CYS A 51 2.95 -12.38 18.94
C CYS A 51 3.95 -11.45 19.64
N HIS A 52 4.25 -11.69 20.92
CA HIS A 52 5.25 -10.91 21.65
C HIS A 52 6.66 -11.22 21.18
N ALA A 53 6.94 -12.48 20.82
CA ALA A 53 8.22 -12.88 20.24
C ALA A 53 8.35 -12.49 18.75
N ALA A 54 7.23 -12.50 18.00
CA ALA A 54 7.18 -12.11 16.59
C ALA A 54 7.38 -10.61 16.40
N TYR A 55 6.84 -9.80 17.31
CA TYR A 55 6.91 -8.36 17.26
C TYR A 55 8.12 -7.81 18.05
N LYS A 56 9.28 -7.75 17.39
CA LYS A 56 10.51 -7.18 17.99
C LYS A 56 10.68 -5.68 17.71
N GLY A 57 9.63 -5.02 17.25
CA GLY A 57 9.65 -3.64 16.77
C GLY A 57 9.66 -3.55 15.25
N THR A 58 9.90 -2.34 14.73
CA THR A 58 9.90 -2.10 13.27
C THR A 58 11.18 -2.69 12.66
N PRO A 59 11.07 -3.61 11.69
CA PRO A 59 12.25 -4.12 10.98
C PRO A 59 13.05 -2.99 10.33
N VAL A 60 14.37 -3.15 10.29
CA VAL A 60 15.25 -2.18 9.64
C VAL A 60 15.06 -2.25 8.14
N CYS A 61 14.98 -1.10 7.47
CA CYS A 61 14.87 -1.06 6.02
C CYS A 61 16.14 -1.64 5.36
N VAL A 62 15.98 -2.75 4.63
CA VAL A 62 17.05 -3.36 3.84
C VAL A 62 16.81 -3.12 2.34
N ARG A 63 17.87 -2.74 1.62
CA ARG A 63 17.82 -2.40 0.18
C ARG A 63 18.33 -3.54 -0.71
N GLU A 64 17.97 -4.76 -0.35
CA GLU A 64 18.39 -5.99 -1.03
C GLU A 64 17.24 -6.98 -1.08
N CYS A 65 17.03 -7.63 -2.23
CA CYS A 65 16.04 -8.68 -2.36
C CYS A 65 16.46 -9.94 -1.60
N GLN A 66 15.49 -10.79 -1.28
CA GLN A 66 15.79 -12.10 -0.70
C GLN A 66 16.65 -12.95 -1.64
N ARG A 67 17.47 -13.82 -1.04
CA ARG A 67 18.32 -14.74 -1.79
C ARG A 67 17.49 -15.70 -2.63
N GLY A 68 17.85 -15.86 -3.90
CA GLY A 68 17.17 -16.74 -4.85
C GLY A 68 16.03 -16.09 -5.63
N TYR A 69 15.81 -14.78 -5.46
CA TYR A 69 14.91 -14.01 -6.31
C TYR A 69 15.63 -13.53 -7.59
N ASP A 70 14.95 -13.59 -8.74
CA ASP A 70 15.56 -13.40 -10.07
C ASP A 70 16.01 -11.96 -10.36
N LYS A 71 15.43 -10.96 -9.69
CA LYS A 71 15.75 -9.55 -9.93
C LYS A 71 16.50 -8.94 -8.75
N ASN A 72 17.38 -8.00 -9.06
CA ASN A 72 18.02 -7.15 -8.06
C ASN A 72 17.06 -6.06 -7.56
N TYR A 73 17.32 -5.54 -6.36
CA TYR A 73 16.44 -4.58 -5.66
C TYR A 73 16.08 -3.35 -6.47
N THR A 74 17.02 -2.82 -7.26
CA THR A 74 16.78 -1.65 -8.11
C THR A 74 15.93 -1.98 -9.33
N MET A 75 16.05 -3.19 -9.88
CA MET A 75 15.30 -3.64 -11.05
C MET A 75 13.85 -4.00 -10.71
N ASP A 76 13.61 -4.48 -9.49
CA ASP A 76 12.28 -4.82 -9.03
C ASP A 76 11.54 -3.64 -8.38
N LYS A 77 12.09 -2.42 -8.50
CA LYS A 77 11.52 -1.24 -7.88
C LYS A 77 10.41 -0.65 -8.74
N TYR A 78 9.25 -0.51 -8.14
CA TYR A 78 8.08 0.16 -8.69
C TYR A 78 7.93 1.51 -8.01
N TYR A 79 7.48 2.51 -8.78
CA TYR A 79 7.29 3.87 -8.29
C TYR A 79 5.83 4.26 -8.42
N GLY A 80 5.34 5.01 -7.44
CA GLY A 80 4.03 5.66 -7.58
C GLY A 80 4.13 6.74 -8.65
N SER A 81 3.45 6.56 -9.78
CA SER A 81 3.42 7.58 -10.85
C SER A 81 2.59 8.80 -10.43
N HIS A 82 1.42 8.55 -9.86
CA HIS A 82 0.51 9.58 -9.39
C HIS A 82 -0.40 9.01 -8.29
N ALA A 83 -0.22 9.50 -7.06
CA ALA A 83 -1.08 9.14 -5.94
C ALA A 83 -2.19 10.19 -5.79
N VAL A 84 -3.43 9.72 -5.71
CA VAL A 84 -4.63 10.54 -5.65
C VAL A 84 -5.54 10.06 -4.51
N LYS A 85 -6.45 10.91 -4.05
CA LYS A 85 -7.37 10.56 -2.97
C LYS A 85 -8.76 10.32 -3.55
N ILE A 86 -9.23 9.07 -3.53
CA ILE A 86 -10.63 8.74 -3.82
C ILE A 86 -11.47 9.19 -2.61
N ILE A 87 -12.48 10.03 -2.83
CA ILE A 87 -13.32 10.61 -1.77
C ILE A 87 -14.80 10.27 -1.90
N GLY A 88 -15.20 9.61 -2.99
CA GLY A 88 -16.58 9.22 -3.22
C GLY A 88 -16.75 8.54 -4.57
N TRP A 89 -17.98 8.22 -4.90
CA TRP A 89 -18.37 7.61 -6.17
C TRP A 89 -19.73 8.15 -6.61
N GLY A 90 -20.04 7.94 -7.88
CA GLY A 90 -21.33 8.29 -8.44
C GLY A 90 -21.65 7.49 -9.70
N LYS A 91 -22.71 7.90 -10.37
CA LYS A 91 -23.13 7.38 -11.65
C LYS A 91 -23.71 8.53 -12.46
N GLU A 92 -23.18 8.76 -13.64
CA GLU A 92 -23.77 9.70 -14.59
C GLU A 92 -24.35 8.90 -15.75
N ARG A 93 -25.68 8.94 -15.90
CA ARG A 93 -26.43 8.05 -16.79
C ARG A 93 -26.12 6.58 -16.47
N ASP A 94 -25.46 5.87 -17.38
CA ASP A 94 -25.02 4.48 -17.23
C ASP A 94 -23.53 4.30 -16.94
N THR A 95 -22.78 5.39 -16.75
CA THR A 95 -21.34 5.34 -16.49
C THR A 95 -21.04 5.56 -15.00
N PRO A 96 -20.66 4.51 -14.24
CA PRO A 96 -20.19 4.65 -12.86
C PRO A 96 -18.82 5.32 -12.81
N TYR A 97 -18.59 6.16 -11.80
CA TYR A 97 -17.31 6.86 -11.63
C TYR A 97 -16.86 6.96 -10.16
N TRP A 98 -15.56 7.16 -9.96
CA TRP A 98 -14.91 7.63 -8.74
C TRP A 98 -14.80 9.16 -8.74
N ILE A 99 -14.95 9.79 -7.58
CA ILE A 99 -14.63 11.21 -7.35
C ILE A 99 -13.26 11.26 -6.68
N ILE A 100 -12.33 11.97 -7.31
CA ILE A 100 -10.92 11.92 -6.94
C ILE A 100 -10.41 13.33 -6.73
N ALA A 101 -9.79 13.58 -5.57
CA ALA A 101 -9.08 14.80 -5.28
C ALA A 101 -7.63 14.68 -5.77
N ASN A 102 -7.21 15.64 -6.59
CA ASN A 102 -5.83 15.76 -7.06
C ASN A 102 -5.02 16.71 -6.14
N SER A 103 -3.71 16.78 -6.37
CA SER A 103 -2.73 17.58 -5.63
C SER A 103 -2.16 18.75 -6.47
N TRP A 104 -2.79 19.10 -7.59
CA TRP A 104 -2.32 20.11 -8.55
C TRP A 104 -3.07 21.44 -8.45
N HIS A 105 -3.29 21.91 -7.22
CA HIS A 105 -3.99 23.15 -6.93
C HIS A 105 -5.48 23.15 -7.38
N ASN A 106 -6.23 24.18 -6.99
CA ASN A 106 -7.69 24.23 -7.14
C ASN A 106 -8.16 24.80 -8.49
N ASP A 107 -7.26 25.35 -9.30
CA ASP A 107 -7.53 25.87 -10.64
C ASP A 107 -7.47 24.77 -11.71
N TRP A 108 -6.95 23.59 -11.36
CA TRP A 108 -6.90 22.44 -12.24
C TRP A 108 -8.21 21.64 -12.21
N GLY A 109 -8.65 21.15 -13.37
CA GLY A 109 -9.78 20.22 -13.48
C GLY A 109 -11.11 20.78 -12.93
N GLU A 110 -11.86 19.94 -12.23
CA GLU A 110 -13.13 20.29 -11.58
C GLU A 110 -12.88 20.89 -10.19
N LYS A 111 -12.20 22.04 -10.11
CA LYS A 111 -11.79 22.72 -8.85
C LYS A 111 -10.81 21.91 -7.98
N GLY A 112 -9.82 21.29 -8.62
CA GLY A 112 -8.84 20.38 -7.99
C GLY A 112 -9.26 18.91 -7.98
N PHE A 113 -10.44 18.59 -8.54
CA PHE A 113 -10.98 17.24 -8.62
C PHE A 113 -11.07 16.74 -10.05
N PHE A 114 -11.23 15.43 -10.20
CA PHE A 114 -11.61 14.80 -11.45
C PHE A 114 -12.45 13.54 -11.19
N ARG A 115 -13.08 13.06 -12.25
CA ARG A 115 -13.86 11.82 -12.24
C ARG A 115 -13.20 10.78 -13.12
N MET A 116 -13.21 9.53 -12.67
CA MET A 116 -12.66 8.41 -13.43
C MET A 116 -13.60 7.23 -13.45
N ILE A 117 -13.67 6.51 -14.57
CA ILE A 117 -14.57 5.39 -14.73
C ILE A 117 -14.28 4.31 -13.67
N ARG A 118 -15.35 3.73 -13.13
CA ARG A 118 -15.30 2.76 -12.02
C ARG A 118 -15.81 1.39 -12.47
N GLY A 119 -15.25 0.33 -11.90
CA GLY A 119 -15.72 -1.05 -12.04
C GLY A 119 -15.09 -1.81 -13.21
N ILE A 120 -14.10 -1.22 -13.88
CA ILE A 120 -13.32 -1.87 -14.95
C ILE A 120 -11.81 -1.78 -14.72
N ASN A 121 -11.37 -1.32 -13.52
CA ASN A 121 -9.97 -1.10 -13.18
C ASN A 121 -9.20 -0.23 -14.21
N ASP A 122 -9.85 0.81 -14.72
CA ASP A 122 -9.27 1.69 -15.73
C ASP A 122 -8.00 2.37 -15.20
N CYS A 123 -6.94 2.38 -16.01
CA CYS A 123 -5.60 2.85 -15.62
C CYS A 123 -5.04 2.22 -14.33
N GLY A 124 -5.56 1.06 -13.90
CA GLY A 124 -5.11 0.36 -12.69
C GLY A 124 -5.56 0.99 -11.37
N ILE A 125 -6.50 1.94 -11.35
CA ILE A 125 -6.88 2.66 -10.13
C ILE A 125 -7.46 1.77 -9.03
N GLU A 126 -8.06 0.65 -9.39
CA GLU A 126 -8.66 -0.31 -8.45
C GLU A 126 -7.66 -1.38 -8.00
N THR A 127 -6.41 -1.31 -8.48
CA THR A 127 -5.37 -2.30 -8.18
C THR A 127 -4.61 -1.99 -6.89
N LEU A 128 -4.32 -0.70 -6.63
CA LEU A 128 -3.47 -0.26 -5.52
C LEU A 128 -4.22 0.74 -4.62
N VAL A 129 -5.22 0.22 -3.90
CA VAL A 129 -6.02 1.01 -2.95
C VAL A 129 -5.61 0.64 -1.52
N ASP A 130 -5.27 1.64 -0.72
CA ASP A 130 -4.91 1.48 0.69
C ASP A 130 -5.74 2.42 1.57
N ALA A 131 -6.04 1.97 2.79
CA ALA A 131 -6.80 2.70 3.78
C ALA A 131 -6.30 2.36 5.20
N GLY A 132 -6.44 3.30 6.13
CA GLY A 132 -6.05 3.12 7.52
C GLY A 132 -7.17 3.53 8.47
N LEU A 133 -7.30 2.80 9.58
CA LEU A 133 -8.13 3.20 10.71
C LEU A 133 -7.32 4.08 11.66
N VAL A 134 -7.94 5.14 12.17
CA VAL A 134 -7.38 5.94 13.26
C VAL A 134 -7.95 5.39 14.56
N GLY A 135 -7.12 4.75 15.38
CA GLY A 135 -7.48 4.39 16.74
C GLY A 135 -7.43 5.61 17.65
N ASP A 136 -8.41 5.77 18.54
CA ASP A 136 -8.21 6.58 19.73
C ASP A 136 -7.20 5.81 20.61
N GLY A 137 -6.30 6.50 21.29
CA GLY A 137 -5.20 5.88 22.03
C GLY A 137 -5.61 5.07 23.27
N SER A 138 -6.81 4.51 23.32
CA SER A 138 -7.28 3.66 24.42
C SER A 138 -6.77 2.23 24.21
N LYS A 139 -5.59 1.98 24.77
CA LYS A 139 -5.13 0.63 25.09
C LYS A 139 -5.84 0.11 26.33
#